data_AF-A0A3B9HSA5-F1
#
_entry.id   AF-A0A3B9HSA5-F1
#
_cell.length_a   1.000
_cell.length_b   1.000
_cell.length_c   1.000
_cell.angle_alpha   90.00
_cell.angle_beta   90.00
_cell.angle_gamma   90.00
#
_symmetry.space_group_name_H-M   'P 1'
#
loop_
_entity.id
_entity.type
_entity.pdbx_description
1 polymer ?
#
loop_
_entity_poly.entity_id
_entity_poly.type
_entity_poly.pdbx_seq_one_letter_code
_entity_poly.pdbx_strand_id
1 'polypeptide(L)'
;MKKLIVTMFLLSLVLICQSLGAQEAELDGVITRLWSTGPDEKIEQVLKTCSESNVPAVATRASFHLSCLRALKDSANAEPILAQLEIAAQNETEKATIKTLREMLQARANKLPDSFQQKISLDFKDIDLAVVAQIIAKQSNTNIVVHSKIKKLISITLTDATIAQALDLICEMTDLRYENRNGVFVILPMQEDSKNYVKSYYNLSSLSPTKAIKLLEMHASPKTGGNAPANFADNSGKTEPDLPPGVTTKVDDNRIIFEGEPEAVARYRSFLESVDLKDRAHKISFRVWQLNPGSSLDIAAFAALDENARGKVAKIVSAPAIIALPNKQSRIAVDNADSEKTDPPKESLDYSISCRFNDTDSPDHLSITFEIQVYGTSVIHGKPLKTTKAYNTRIKVKRNEWVMLPFYQGANLVYLETQAVSHTD
;
A
#
# COMPACT_ATOMS: atom_id res chain seq x y z
N MET A 1 56.01 8.06 25.67
CA MET A 1 54.91 8.69 26.43
C MET A 1 54.25 9.87 25.71
N LYS A 2 54.97 10.89 25.21
CA LYS A 2 54.36 12.06 24.51
C LYS A 2 53.51 11.72 23.26
N LYS A 3 53.91 10.76 22.42
CA LYS A 3 53.14 10.34 21.23
C LYS A 3 51.84 9.60 21.55
N LEU A 4 51.77 8.91 22.69
CA LEU A 4 50.57 8.19 23.15
C LEU A 4 49.51 9.16 23.70
N ILE A 5 49.95 10.20 24.41
CA ILE A 5 49.06 11.24 24.96
C ILE A 5 48.43 12.06 23.82
N VAL A 6 49.21 12.41 22.79
CA VAL A 6 48.71 13.16 21.63
C VAL A 6 47.71 12.35 20.81
N THR A 7 47.93 11.04 20.64
CA THR A 7 47.01 10.16 19.91
C THR A 7 45.72 9.91 20.68
N MET A 8 45.77 9.74 22.00
CA MET A 8 44.56 9.67 22.83
C MET A 8 43.77 10.98 22.83
N PHE A 9 44.45 12.13 22.82
CA PHE A 9 43.79 13.45 22.76
C PHE A 9 43.13 13.71 21.40
N LEU A 10 43.78 13.31 20.30
CA LEU A 10 43.20 13.36 18.95
C LEU A 10 42.00 12.42 18.82
N LEU A 11 42.07 11.21 19.38
CA LEU A 11 40.96 10.25 19.34
C LEU A 11 39.78 10.72 20.18
N SER A 12 40.02 11.30 21.36
CA SER A 12 38.95 11.93 22.16
C SER A 12 38.34 13.13 21.47
N LEU A 13 39.16 13.97 20.80
CA LEU A 13 38.66 15.12 20.05
C LEU A 13 37.81 14.71 18.85
N VAL A 14 38.19 13.63 18.15
CA VAL A 14 37.40 13.06 17.04
C VAL A 14 36.09 12.44 17.55
N LEU A 15 36.09 11.72 18.68
CA LEU A 15 34.85 11.18 19.27
C LEU A 15 33.90 12.30 19.74
N ILE A 16 34.44 13.38 20.31
CA ILE A 16 33.65 14.55 20.71
C ILE A 16 33.05 15.23 19.46
N CYS A 17 33.82 15.43 18.38
CA CYS A 17 33.28 15.99 17.14
C CYS A 17 32.17 15.14 16.51
N GLN A 18 32.26 13.81 16.59
CA GLN A 18 31.22 12.91 16.07
C GLN A 18 29.93 12.96 16.90
N SER A 19 30.03 13.11 18.22
CA SER A 19 28.84 13.21 19.08
C SER A 19 28.14 14.56 18.98
N LEU A 20 28.88 15.66 18.76
CA LEU A 20 28.28 16.98 18.52
C LEU A 20 27.44 17.02 17.23
N GLY A 21 27.96 16.51 16.11
CA GLY A 21 27.23 16.50 14.84
C GLY A 21 25.99 15.59 14.85
N ALA A 22 26.02 14.51 15.63
CA ALA A 22 24.87 13.60 15.77
C ALA A 22 23.69 14.27 16.50
N GLN A 23 23.94 15.04 17.56
CA GLN A 23 22.90 15.75 18.31
C GLN A 23 22.25 16.89 17.50
N GLU A 24 23.04 17.60 16.69
CA GLU A 24 22.52 18.64 15.79
C GLU A 24 21.62 18.03 14.69
N ALA A 25 22.06 16.92 14.08
CA ALA A 25 21.27 16.23 13.06
C ALA A 25 19.97 15.63 13.63
N GLU A 26 20.01 15.09 14.85
CA GLU A 26 18.82 14.61 15.55
C GLU A 26 17.83 15.75 15.84
N LEU A 27 18.33 16.89 16.34
CA LEU A 27 17.53 18.08 16.59
C LEU A 27 16.89 18.61 15.30
N ASP A 28 17.64 18.71 14.20
CA ASP A 28 17.12 19.14 12.90
C ASP A 28 16.01 18.22 12.37
N GLY A 29 16.19 16.91 12.51
CA GLY A 29 15.20 15.92 12.13
C GLY A 29 13.90 16.06 12.93
N VAL A 30 14.01 16.31 14.23
CA VAL A 30 12.86 16.47 15.14
C VAL A 30 12.13 17.78 14.90
N ILE A 31 12.86 18.88 14.67
CA ILE A 31 12.27 20.18 14.29
C ILE A 31 11.51 20.05 12.97
N THR A 32 12.10 19.41 11.96
CA THR A 32 11.44 19.18 10.67
C THR A 32 10.15 18.36 10.83
N ARG A 33 10.17 17.35 11.70
CA ARG A 33 8.97 16.56 12.03
C ARG A 33 7.92 17.38 12.77
N LEU A 34 8.30 18.23 13.72
CA LEU A 34 7.36 19.09 14.45
C LEU A 34 6.56 19.97 13.49
N TRP A 35 7.22 20.62 12.54
CA TRP A 35 6.56 21.53 11.61
C TRP A 35 5.82 20.84 10.46
N SER A 36 6.11 19.58 10.17
CA SER A 36 5.43 18.81 9.11
C SER A 36 4.28 17.94 9.63
N THR A 37 4.42 17.36 10.82
CA THR A 37 3.47 16.39 11.38
C THR A 37 2.68 16.94 12.58
N GLY A 38 3.13 18.04 13.19
CA GLY A 38 2.52 18.63 14.37
C GLY A 38 3.07 18.07 15.69
N PRO A 39 2.43 18.37 16.83
CA PRO A 39 2.89 17.90 18.14
C PRO A 39 2.74 16.39 18.30
N ASP A 40 3.79 15.73 18.78
CA ASP A 40 3.84 14.29 19.04
C ASP A 40 4.65 14.02 20.32
N GLU A 41 4.33 12.94 21.06
CA GLU A 41 4.99 12.59 22.32
C GLU A 41 6.47 12.28 22.15
N LYS A 42 6.86 11.63 21.03
CA LYS A 42 8.28 11.33 20.75
C LYS A 42 9.04 12.60 20.39
N ILE A 43 8.42 13.52 19.66
CA ILE A 43 9.00 14.84 19.37
C ILE A 43 9.23 15.61 20.67
N GLU A 44 8.27 15.61 21.59
CA GLU A 44 8.41 16.26 22.89
C GLU A 44 9.53 15.62 23.73
N GLN A 45 9.61 14.30 23.76
CA GLN A 45 10.66 13.58 24.49
C GLN A 45 12.05 13.90 23.96
N VAL A 46 12.24 13.88 22.63
CA VAL A 46 13.55 14.18 22.03
C VAL A 46 13.90 15.66 22.22
N LEU A 47 12.96 16.60 22.09
CA LEU A 47 13.20 18.01 22.39
C LEU A 47 13.59 18.24 23.86
N LYS A 48 12.98 17.51 24.80
CA LYS A 48 13.39 17.55 26.22
C LYS A 48 14.82 17.03 26.40
N THR A 49 15.15 15.88 25.83
CA THR A 49 16.52 15.33 25.89
C THR A 49 17.54 16.26 25.25
N CYS A 50 17.23 16.87 24.10
CA CYS A 50 18.12 17.84 23.46
C CYS A 50 18.23 19.15 24.27
N SER A 51 17.18 19.56 24.98
CA SER A 51 17.21 20.77 25.84
C SER A 51 18.13 20.63 27.04
N GLU A 52 18.38 19.39 27.48
CA GLU A 52 19.31 19.05 28.56
C GLU A 52 20.74 18.77 28.04
N SER A 53 21.00 19.00 26.74
CA SER A 53 22.33 18.77 26.16
C SER A 53 23.40 19.69 26.75
N ASN A 54 24.62 19.17 26.89
CA ASN A 54 25.80 19.94 27.27
C ASN A 54 26.28 20.89 26.14
N VAL A 55 25.70 20.82 24.94
CA VAL A 55 26.01 21.72 23.82
C VAL A 55 25.05 22.92 23.88
N PRO A 56 25.53 24.14 24.20
CA PRO A 56 24.64 25.28 24.44
C PRO A 56 23.74 25.67 23.26
N ALA A 57 24.24 25.52 22.02
CA ALA A 57 23.49 25.82 20.81
C ALA A 57 22.32 24.85 20.61
N VAL A 58 22.55 23.55 20.83
CA VAL A 58 21.52 22.50 20.76
C VAL A 58 20.50 22.70 21.88
N ALA A 59 20.95 22.93 23.11
CA ALA A 59 20.09 23.12 24.28
C ALA A 59 19.15 24.33 24.14
N THR A 60 19.69 25.47 23.69
CA THR A 60 18.93 26.71 23.50
C THR A 60 17.89 26.55 22.39
N ARG A 61 18.30 25.98 21.25
CA ARG A 61 17.41 25.77 20.10
C ARG A 61 16.33 24.72 20.39
N ALA A 62 16.67 23.64 21.08
CA ALA A 62 15.70 22.64 21.54
C ALA A 62 14.68 23.25 22.52
N SER A 63 15.14 24.08 23.47
CA SER A 63 14.26 24.79 24.42
C SER A 63 13.28 25.73 23.72
N PHE A 64 13.74 26.46 22.70
CA PHE A 64 12.91 27.32 21.87
C PHE A 64 11.79 26.52 21.17
N HIS A 65 12.14 25.42 20.50
CA HIS A 65 11.16 24.58 19.82
C HIS A 65 10.25 23.80 20.77
N LEU A 66 10.71 23.48 21.98
CA LEU A 66 9.87 22.90 23.03
C LEU A 66 8.79 23.88 23.49
N SER A 67 9.11 25.17 23.61
CA SER A 67 8.13 26.23 23.88
C SER A 67 7.14 26.41 22.73
N CYS A 68 7.60 26.34 21.47
CA CYS A 68 6.71 26.31 20.30
C CYS A 68 5.74 25.11 20.33
N LEU A 69 6.24 23.93 20.68
CA LEU A 69 5.44 22.72 20.83
C LEU A 69 4.39 22.87 21.94
N ARG A 70 4.72 23.50 23.07
CA ARG A 70 3.75 23.79 24.15
C ARG A 70 2.61 24.69 23.66
N ALA A 71 2.92 25.76 22.92
CA ALA A 71 1.90 26.62 22.32
C ALA A 71 0.98 25.86 21.35
N LEU A 72 1.52 24.87 20.61
CA LEU A 72 0.73 24.03 19.71
C LEU A 72 -0.14 22.98 20.44
N LYS A 73 0.28 22.52 21.62
CA LYS A 73 -0.50 21.54 22.43
C LYS A 73 -1.61 22.22 23.22
N ASP A 74 -1.36 23.42 23.74
CA ASP A 74 -2.30 24.15 24.58
C ASP A 74 -2.72 25.46 23.92
N SER A 75 -3.81 25.40 23.14
CA SER A 75 -4.34 26.57 22.44
C SER A 75 -4.87 27.65 23.38
N ALA A 76 -5.26 27.31 24.62
CA ALA A 76 -5.76 28.28 25.59
C ALA A 76 -4.63 29.15 26.16
N ASN A 77 -3.42 28.59 26.27
CA ASN A 77 -2.22 29.29 26.75
C ASN A 77 -1.25 29.66 25.61
N ALA A 78 -1.65 29.57 24.35
CA ALA A 78 -0.76 29.81 23.21
C ALA A 78 -0.32 31.28 23.08
N GLU A 79 -1.21 32.24 23.33
CA GLU A 79 -0.92 33.68 23.21
C GLU A 79 0.14 34.19 24.21
N PRO A 80 0.07 33.87 25.52
CA PRO A 80 1.13 34.27 26.44
C PRO A 80 2.48 33.61 26.13
N ILE A 81 2.48 32.38 25.59
CA ILE A 81 3.71 31.70 25.17
C ILE A 81 4.30 32.39 23.92
N LEU A 82 3.48 32.77 22.95
CA LEU A 82 3.91 33.54 21.77
C LEU A 82 4.55 34.86 22.17
N ALA A 83 3.93 35.62 23.09
CA ALA A 83 4.48 36.87 23.57
C ALA A 83 5.87 36.68 24.24
N GLN A 84 6.04 35.62 25.03
CA GLN A 84 7.34 35.29 25.63
C GLN A 84 8.38 34.91 24.57
N LEU A 85 8.00 34.14 23.56
CA LEU A 85 8.88 33.77 22.45
C LEU A 85 9.32 34.99 21.63
N GLU A 86 8.44 35.96 21.40
CA GLU A 86 8.78 37.20 20.68
C GLU A 86 9.79 38.06 21.44
N ILE A 87 9.67 38.13 22.76
CA ILE A 87 10.62 38.85 23.60
C ILE A 87 11.98 38.13 23.62
N ALA A 88 11.97 36.79 23.63
CA ALA A 88 13.17 35.96 23.72
C ALA A 88 13.89 35.74 22.37
N ALA A 89 13.26 36.07 21.24
CA ALA A 89 13.79 35.81 19.91
C ALA A 89 15.10 36.57 19.63
N GLN A 90 16.18 35.85 19.34
CA GLN A 90 17.53 36.40 19.17
C GLN A 90 17.94 36.56 17.70
N ASN A 91 17.29 35.83 16.79
CA ASN A 91 17.68 35.77 15.38
C ASN A 91 16.46 35.80 14.44
N GLU A 92 16.70 36.14 13.16
CA GLU A 92 15.65 36.24 12.14
C GLU A 92 14.94 34.90 11.87
N THR A 93 15.65 33.78 12.07
CA THR A 93 15.07 32.43 11.95
C THR A 93 14.03 32.12 13.03
N GLU A 94 14.27 32.53 14.28
CA GLU A 94 13.32 32.40 15.38
C GLU A 94 12.10 33.29 15.15
N LYS A 95 12.30 34.54 14.71
CA LYS A 95 11.19 35.44 14.34
C LYS A 95 10.33 34.87 13.21
N ALA A 96 10.94 34.30 12.18
CA ALA A 96 10.23 33.64 11.09
C ALA A 96 9.45 32.39 11.58
N THR A 97 10.03 31.65 12.52
CA THR A 97 9.39 30.50 13.15
C THR A 97 8.18 30.92 13.99
N ILE A 98 8.30 31.99 14.78
CA ILE A 98 7.19 32.54 15.57
C ILE A 98 6.07 33.06 14.67
N LYS A 99 6.40 33.72 13.56
CA LYS A 99 5.42 34.14 12.56
C LYS A 99 4.65 32.94 12.01
N THR A 100 5.36 31.88 11.63
CA THR A 100 4.75 30.62 11.14
C THR A 100 3.87 29.98 12.21
N LEU A 101 4.34 29.93 13.46
CA LEU A 101 3.59 29.42 14.61
C LEU A 101 2.28 30.20 14.81
N ARG A 102 2.33 31.53 14.74
CA ARG A 102 1.15 32.39 14.85
C ARG A 102 0.16 32.12 13.70
N GLU A 103 0.63 32.04 12.46
CA GLU A 103 -0.21 31.71 11.31
C GLU A 103 -0.88 30.33 11.46
N MET A 104 -0.14 29.33 11.96
CA MET A 104 -0.67 27.99 12.23
C MET A 104 -1.71 28.00 13.35
N LEU A 105 -1.45 28.73 14.44
CA LEU A 105 -2.38 28.87 15.56
C LEU A 105 -3.63 29.64 15.15
N GLN A 106 -3.50 30.70 14.34
CA GLN A 106 -4.61 31.47 13.81
C GLN A 106 -5.43 30.64 12.80
N ALA A 107 -4.79 29.86 11.94
CA ALA A 107 -5.46 28.91 11.06
C ALA A 107 -6.22 27.81 11.84
N ARG A 108 -5.73 27.46 13.04
CA ARG A 108 -6.40 26.52 13.96
C ARG A 108 -7.52 27.17 14.76
N ALA A 109 -7.34 28.41 15.20
CA ALA A 109 -8.36 29.20 15.90
C ALA A 109 -9.52 29.57 14.96
N ASN A 110 -9.23 29.88 13.70
CA ASN A 110 -10.20 30.10 12.63
C ASN A 110 -10.93 28.80 12.19
N LYS A 111 -10.83 27.70 12.95
CA LYS A 111 -11.63 26.46 12.81
C LYS A 111 -12.71 26.28 13.88
N LEU A 112 -13.16 27.33 14.58
CA LEU A 112 -14.54 27.37 15.11
C LEU A 112 -15.21 28.69 14.65
N PRO A 113 -16.31 28.63 13.89
CA PRO A 113 -17.00 29.82 13.42
C PRO A 113 -17.77 30.52 14.56
N ASP A 114 -17.88 31.85 14.52
CA ASP A 114 -18.57 32.69 15.52
C ASP A 114 -20.01 32.22 15.85
N SER A 115 -20.64 31.52 14.91
CA SER A 115 -21.91 30.80 15.07
C SER A 115 -21.96 29.83 16.25
N PHE A 116 -20.80 29.35 16.75
CA PHE A 116 -20.76 28.44 17.91
C PHE A 116 -21.01 29.12 19.26
N GLN A 117 -20.89 30.45 19.31
CA GLN A 117 -21.23 31.28 20.48
C GLN A 117 -22.70 31.72 20.47
N GLN A 118 -23.44 31.44 19.39
CA GLN A 118 -24.87 31.74 19.31
C GLN A 118 -25.64 30.92 20.34
N LYS A 119 -26.60 31.56 21.02
CA LYS A 119 -27.43 30.91 22.03
C LYS A 119 -28.69 30.33 21.41
N ILE A 120 -29.06 29.14 21.87
CA ILE A 120 -30.25 28.40 21.45
C ILE A 120 -31.03 27.91 22.67
N SER A 121 -32.35 27.81 22.50
CA SER A 121 -33.25 27.14 23.45
C SER A 121 -34.07 26.12 22.69
N LEU A 122 -33.96 24.85 23.07
CA LEU A 122 -34.51 23.71 22.36
C LEU A 122 -35.10 22.73 23.38
N ASP A 123 -36.21 22.10 23.03
CA ASP A 123 -36.81 21.03 23.84
C ASP A 123 -37.12 19.84 22.93
N PHE A 124 -36.45 18.72 23.20
CA PHE A 124 -36.60 17.48 22.45
C PHE A 124 -36.92 16.32 23.39
N LYS A 125 -37.87 15.49 22.97
CA LYS A 125 -38.26 14.28 23.67
C LYS A 125 -38.33 13.11 22.70
N ASP A 126 -37.49 12.11 22.93
CA ASP A 126 -37.39 10.86 22.17
C ASP A 126 -37.21 11.09 20.66
N ILE A 127 -36.35 12.06 20.30
CA ILE A 127 -36.06 12.43 18.90
C ILE A 127 -34.72 11.82 18.47
N ASP A 128 -34.63 11.41 17.20
CA ASP A 128 -33.38 10.94 16.59
C ASP A 128 -32.31 12.03 16.64
N LEU A 129 -31.11 11.68 17.12
CA LEU A 129 -29.95 12.56 17.18
C LEU A 129 -29.64 13.23 15.82
N ALA A 130 -29.83 12.51 14.71
CA ALA A 130 -29.63 13.08 13.37
C ALA A 130 -30.59 14.25 13.10
N VAL A 131 -31.82 14.16 13.58
CA VAL A 131 -32.83 15.22 13.46
C VAL A 131 -32.48 16.39 14.38
N VAL A 132 -32.06 16.11 15.62
CA VAL A 132 -31.63 17.16 16.55
C VAL A 132 -30.42 17.93 16.01
N ALA A 133 -29.40 17.23 15.50
CA ALA A 133 -28.21 17.83 14.89
C ALA A 133 -28.56 18.70 13.68
N GLN A 134 -29.53 18.29 12.85
CA GLN A 134 -30.01 19.10 11.73
C GLN A 134 -30.73 20.38 12.18
N ILE A 135 -31.49 20.33 13.27
CA ILE A 135 -32.17 21.51 13.81
C ILE A 135 -31.14 22.51 14.35
N ILE A 136 -30.13 22.02 15.07
CA ILE A 136 -29.01 22.83 15.57
C ILE A 136 -28.24 23.46 14.40
N ALA A 137 -27.94 22.68 13.36
CA ALA A 137 -27.27 23.14 12.14
C ALA A 137 -28.03 24.29 11.47
N LYS A 138 -29.35 24.17 11.32
CA LYS A 138 -30.20 25.20 10.72
C LYS A 138 -30.27 26.48 11.54
N GLN A 139 -30.35 26.38 12.87
CA GLN A 139 -30.43 27.56 13.74
C GLN A 139 -29.12 28.33 13.83
N SER A 140 -27.99 27.63 13.73
CA SER A 140 -26.65 28.21 13.84
C SER A 140 -25.99 28.54 12.51
N ASN A 141 -26.65 28.25 11.37
CA ASN A 141 -26.07 28.36 10.04
C ASN A 141 -24.72 27.62 9.90
N THR A 142 -24.61 26.45 10.55
CA THR A 142 -23.41 25.59 10.50
C THR A 142 -23.73 24.25 9.87
N ASN A 143 -22.74 23.64 9.22
CA ASN A 143 -22.89 22.33 8.62
C ASN A 143 -22.56 21.26 9.66
N ILE A 144 -23.57 20.57 10.19
CA ILE A 144 -23.40 19.46 11.13
C ILE A 144 -23.89 18.16 10.47
N VAL A 145 -23.07 17.11 10.52
CA VAL A 145 -23.33 15.80 9.93
C VAL A 145 -23.18 14.72 10.99
N VAL A 146 -24.17 13.84 11.11
CA VAL A 146 -24.11 12.68 11.99
C VAL A 146 -23.69 11.46 11.19
N HIS A 147 -22.73 10.68 11.70
CA HIS A 147 -22.30 9.46 11.04
C HIS A 147 -23.47 8.46 10.93
N SER A 148 -23.67 7.86 9.76
CA SER A 148 -24.84 7.01 9.42
C SER A 148 -25.03 5.77 10.30
N LYS A 149 -23.98 5.34 11.00
CA LYS A 149 -24.03 4.23 11.98
C LYS A 149 -24.57 4.64 13.35
N ILE A 150 -24.78 5.94 13.61
CA ILE A 150 -25.32 6.44 14.88
C ILE A 150 -26.84 6.51 14.77
N LYS A 151 -27.52 5.56 15.43
CA LYS A 151 -28.98 5.55 15.58
C LYS A 151 -29.31 5.61 17.06
N LYS A 152 -29.33 6.83 17.62
CA LYS A 152 -29.64 7.08 19.03
C LYS A 152 -30.79 8.08 19.14
N LEU A 153 -31.72 7.79 20.03
CA LEU A 153 -32.77 8.72 20.44
C LEU A 153 -32.27 9.52 21.63
N ILE A 154 -32.54 10.82 21.64
CA ILE A 154 -32.17 11.72 22.74
C ILE A 154 -33.37 12.52 23.22
N SER A 155 -33.36 12.77 24.52
CA SER A 155 -34.31 13.64 25.21
C SER A 155 -33.49 14.69 25.96
N ILE A 156 -33.59 15.95 25.52
CA ILE A 156 -32.78 17.06 26.05
C ILE A 156 -33.57 18.36 26.01
N THR A 157 -33.48 19.13 27.09
CA THR A 157 -34.03 20.48 27.18
C THR A 157 -32.88 21.45 27.44
N LEU A 158 -32.68 22.39 26.53
CA LEU A 158 -31.64 23.42 26.58
C LEU A 158 -32.32 24.79 26.68
N THR A 159 -31.88 25.62 27.63
CA THR A 159 -32.35 27.01 27.77
C THR A 159 -31.14 27.93 27.76
N ASP A 160 -31.10 28.87 26.82
CA ASP A 160 -30.02 29.86 26.67
C ASP A 160 -28.60 29.26 26.56
N ALA A 161 -28.47 28.06 25.99
CA ALA A 161 -27.19 27.35 25.84
C ALA A 161 -26.48 27.74 24.55
N THR A 162 -25.15 27.85 24.56
CA THR A 162 -24.39 28.03 23.31
C THR A 162 -24.41 26.77 22.45
N ILE A 163 -24.23 26.89 21.14
CA ILE A 163 -24.13 25.72 20.23
C ILE A 163 -23.01 24.77 20.66
N ALA A 164 -21.87 25.31 21.11
CA ALA A 164 -20.78 24.50 21.65
C ALA A 164 -21.25 23.69 22.87
N GLN A 165 -21.89 24.34 23.85
CA GLN A 165 -22.42 23.69 25.05
C GLN A 165 -23.49 22.64 24.71
N ALA A 166 -24.37 22.94 23.76
CA ALA A 166 -25.40 22.02 23.30
C ALA A 166 -24.78 20.75 22.69
N LEU A 167 -23.79 20.91 21.80
CA LEU A 167 -23.10 19.80 21.17
C LEU A 167 -22.24 19.00 22.14
N ASP A 168 -21.53 19.68 23.05
CA ASP A 168 -20.73 19.04 24.10
C ASP A 168 -21.64 18.18 25.00
N LEU A 169 -22.75 18.72 25.49
CA LEU A 169 -23.70 18.01 26.35
C LEU A 169 -24.36 16.82 25.63
N ILE A 170 -24.77 17.02 24.37
CA ILE A 170 -25.32 15.94 23.54
C ILE A 170 -24.28 14.82 23.37
N CYS A 171 -23.02 15.17 23.09
CA CYS A 171 -21.94 14.21 22.92
C CYS A 171 -21.60 13.48 24.22
N GLU A 172 -21.55 14.19 25.35
CA GLU A 172 -21.30 13.62 26.68
C GLU A 172 -22.41 12.64 27.10
N MET A 173 -23.68 13.00 26.93
CA MET A 173 -24.82 12.13 27.31
C MET A 173 -24.95 10.89 26.44
N THR A 174 -24.33 10.88 25.25
CA THR A 174 -24.51 9.81 24.26
C THR A 174 -23.24 9.05 23.94
N ASP A 175 -22.15 9.24 24.70
CA ASP A 175 -20.83 8.66 24.41
C ASP A 175 -20.42 8.90 22.94
N LEU A 176 -20.55 10.15 22.49
CA LEU A 176 -20.14 10.63 21.18
C LEU A 176 -19.08 11.73 21.31
N ARG A 177 -18.50 12.13 20.18
CA ARG A 177 -17.60 13.26 20.00
C ARG A 177 -17.95 13.96 18.70
N TYR A 178 -17.51 15.21 18.52
CA TYR A 178 -17.57 15.89 17.22
C TYR A 178 -16.20 16.34 16.75
N GLU A 179 -15.99 16.32 15.44
CA GLU A 179 -14.76 16.77 14.78
C GLU A 179 -15.09 17.82 13.72
N ASN A 180 -14.30 18.89 13.62
CA ASN A 180 -14.41 19.83 12.51
C ASN A 180 -13.57 19.36 11.31
N ARG A 181 -14.24 18.99 10.21
CA ARG A 181 -13.63 18.66 8.92
C ARG A 181 -13.90 19.78 7.92
N ASN A 182 -12.98 20.75 7.89
CA ASN A 182 -12.98 21.86 6.92
C ASN A 182 -14.30 22.66 6.89
N GLY A 183 -14.84 22.99 8.07
CA GLY A 183 -16.08 23.77 8.21
C GLY A 183 -17.35 22.91 8.26
N VAL A 184 -17.21 21.58 8.22
CA VAL A 184 -18.30 20.62 8.47
C VAL A 184 -18.01 19.88 9.76
N PHE A 185 -18.90 20.03 10.74
CA PHE A 185 -18.83 19.34 12.02
C PHE A 185 -19.42 17.94 11.89
N VAL A 186 -18.63 16.92 12.24
CA VAL A 186 -19.03 15.52 12.11
C VAL A 186 -19.13 14.88 13.49
N ILE A 187 -20.31 14.37 13.85
CA ILE A 187 -20.55 13.65 15.11
C ILE A 187 -20.20 12.16 14.92
N LEU A 188 -19.42 11.61 15.85
CA LEU A 188 -18.77 10.30 15.83
C LEU A 188 -18.86 9.65 17.23
N PRO A 189 -18.71 8.33 17.39
CA PRO A 189 -18.65 7.70 18.72
C PRO A 189 -17.45 8.15 19.58
N MET A 190 -17.62 8.27 20.90
CA MET A 190 -16.55 8.57 21.86
C MET A 190 -15.58 7.39 21.90
N GLN A 191 -14.28 7.66 21.85
CA GLN A 191 -13.25 6.62 21.95
C GLN A 191 -12.85 6.44 23.41
N GLU A 192 -13.13 5.28 23.99
CA GLU A 192 -12.21 4.69 24.96
C GLU A 192 -11.14 3.93 24.16
N ASP A 193 -9.88 4.25 24.43
CA ASP A 193 -8.65 3.68 23.86
C ASP A 193 -8.27 4.08 22.42
N SER A 194 -7.84 5.34 22.27
CA SER A 194 -7.23 5.95 21.08
C SER A 194 -5.87 5.37 20.63
N LYS A 195 -5.50 4.15 21.05
CA LYS A 195 -4.30 3.47 20.53
C LYS A 195 -4.56 2.57 19.33
N ASN A 196 -5.79 2.13 19.12
CA ASN A 196 -6.04 1.00 18.23
C ASN A 196 -7.08 1.27 17.13
N TYR A 197 -7.15 2.46 16.53
CA TYR A 197 -7.89 2.63 15.27
C TYR A 197 -7.13 3.54 14.30
N VAL A 198 -6.57 2.94 13.24
CA VAL A 198 -5.75 3.60 12.24
C VAL A 198 -6.56 3.74 10.95
N LYS A 199 -6.51 4.95 10.38
CA LYS A 199 -6.98 5.20 9.01
C LYS A 199 -5.79 5.11 8.06
N SER A 200 -5.86 4.15 7.14
CA SER A 200 -4.75 3.81 6.24
C SER A 200 -5.25 3.81 4.79
N TYR A 201 -4.52 4.50 3.91
CA TYR A 201 -4.89 4.65 2.50
C TYR A 201 -4.02 3.74 1.64
N TYR A 202 -4.66 2.92 0.81
CA TYR A 202 -3.97 2.10 -0.17
C TYR A 202 -4.46 2.45 -1.57
N ASN A 203 -3.57 3.03 -2.37
CA ASN A 203 -3.85 3.32 -3.77
C ASN A 203 -3.69 2.04 -4.57
N LEU A 204 -4.78 1.59 -5.18
CA LEU A 204 -4.74 0.40 -6.03
C LEU A 204 -3.92 0.71 -7.27
N SER A 205 -3.03 -0.19 -7.65
CA SER A 205 -2.16 -0.04 -8.81
C SER A 205 -2.59 -0.94 -9.96
N SER A 206 -3.11 -2.13 -9.66
CA SER A 206 -3.41 -3.18 -10.65
C SER A 206 -4.78 -3.84 -10.48
N LEU A 207 -5.42 -3.70 -9.32
CA LEU A 207 -6.75 -4.23 -9.04
C LEU A 207 -7.82 -3.14 -9.14
N SER A 208 -9.01 -3.49 -9.64
CA SER A 208 -10.17 -2.62 -9.47
C SER A 208 -10.67 -2.65 -8.02
N PRO A 209 -11.25 -1.56 -7.50
CA PRO A 209 -11.72 -1.50 -6.12
C PRO A 209 -12.69 -2.62 -5.75
N THR A 210 -13.62 -2.94 -6.65
CA THR A 210 -14.58 -4.04 -6.45
C THR A 210 -13.90 -5.40 -6.33
N LYS A 211 -12.82 -5.63 -7.08
CA LYS A 211 -12.06 -6.89 -7.04
C LYS A 211 -11.19 -6.98 -5.79
N ALA A 212 -10.56 -5.86 -5.40
CA ALA A 212 -9.79 -5.75 -4.16
C ALA A 212 -10.64 -6.07 -2.92
N ILE A 213 -11.84 -5.50 -2.84
CA ILE A 213 -12.79 -5.74 -1.75
C ILE A 213 -13.22 -7.22 -1.69
N LYS A 214 -13.57 -7.82 -2.83
CA LYS A 214 -13.93 -9.24 -2.90
C LYS A 214 -12.80 -10.19 -2.49
N LEU A 215 -11.54 -9.83 -2.78
CA LEU A 215 -10.36 -10.59 -2.37
C LEU A 215 -10.12 -10.47 -0.85
N LEU A 216 -10.35 -9.28 -0.29
CA LEU A 216 -10.28 -9.05 1.15
C LEU A 216 -11.36 -9.86 1.90
N GLU A 217 -12.59 -9.90 1.39
CA GLU A 217 -13.68 -10.74 1.93
C GLU A 217 -13.34 -12.23 1.90
N MET A 218 -12.74 -12.70 0.81
CA MET A 218 -12.36 -14.11 0.65
C MET A 218 -11.21 -14.50 1.60
N HIS A 219 -10.25 -13.60 1.81
CA HIS A 219 -9.17 -13.78 2.78
C HIS A 219 -9.67 -13.75 4.23
N ALA A 220 -10.78 -13.06 4.48
CA ALA A 220 -11.39 -12.93 5.80
C ALA A 220 -12.20 -14.16 6.25
N SER A 221 -12.74 -14.96 5.33
CA SER A 221 -13.59 -16.10 5.67
C SER A 221 -12.75 -17.36 5.98
N PRO A 222 -12.77 -17.89 7.21
CA PRO A 222 -12.18 -19.20 7.48
C PRO A 222 -13.04 -20.28 6.81
N LYS A 223 -12.41 -21.21 6.08
CA LYS A 223 -13.08 -22.41 5.57
C LYS A 223 -13.56 -23.27 6.75
N THR A 224 -14.79 -23.07 7.20
CA THR A 224 -15.50 -24.03 8.03
C THR A 224 -15.93 -25.18 7.11
N GLY A 225 -15.28 -26.34 7.25
CA GLY A 225 -15.78 -27.57 6.67
C GLY A 225 -17.07 -28.02 7.35
N GLY A 226 -17.99 -28.63 6.59
CA GLY A 226 -19.07 -29.46 7.13
C GLY A 226 -20.49 -29.07 6.73
N ASN A 227 -21.03 -29.78 5.74
CA ASN A 227 -22.43 -30.19 5.49
C ASN A 227 -23.58 -29.49 6.25
N ALA A 228 -24.44 -28.76 5.53
CA ALA A 228 -25.84 -29.15 5.22
C ALA A 228 -26.62 -27.97 4.56
N PRO A 229 -27.49 -28.24 3.57
CA PRO A 229 -28.35 -27.22 2.96
C PRO A 229 -29.72 -27.14 3.65
N ALA A 230 -30.36 -25.96 3.65
CA ALA A 230 -31.77 -25.75 3.26
C ALA A 230 -32.35 -24.39 3.72
N ASN A 231 -32.97 -23.73 2.73
CA ASN A 231 -34.21 -22.95 2.81
C ASN A 231 -34.20 -21.43 3.14
N PHE A 232 -34.46 -20.68 2.05
CA PHE A 232 -35.35 -19.53 1.87
C PHE A 232 -35.26 -18.33 2.83
N ALA A 233 -34.79 -17.19 2.30
CA ALA A 233 -35.70 -16.10 1.94
C ALA A 233 -34.95 -15.03 1.10
N ASP A 234 -35.57 -14.67 -0.01
CA ASP A 234 -35.19 -13.56 -0.87
C ASP A 234 -35.59 -12.24 -0.18
N ASN A 235 -34.64 -11.33 0.04
CA ASN A 235 -34.97 -9.93 0.24
C ASN A 235 -33.78 -9.04 -0.13
N SER A 236 -34.00 -8.27 -1.19
CA SER A 236 -33.16 -7.19 -1.68
C SER A 236 -32.88 -6.14 -0.61
N GLY A 237 -31.61 -6.03 -0.20
CA GLY A 237 -31.08 -4.93 0.59
C GLY A 237 -29.57 -4.93 0.48
N LYS A 238 -28.98 -3.80 0.06
CA LYS A 238 -27.54 -3.58 -0.06
C LYS A 238 -26.87 -3.92 1.28
N THR A 239 -26.40 -5.16 1.40
CA THR A 239 -25.63 -5.62 2.55
C THR A 239 -24.21 -5.23 2.23
N GLU A 240 -23.72 -4.18 2.90
CA GLU A 240 -22.30 -3.86 2.95
C GLU A 240 -21.55 -5.16 3.30
N PRO A 241 -20.51 -5.55 2.55
CA PRO A 241 -19.87 -6.83 2.75
C PRO A 241 -19.17 -6.84 4.12
N ASP A 242 -19.55 -7.79 4.96
CA ASP A 242 -19.03 -7.95 6.30
C ASP A 242 -17.59 -8.49 6.21
N LEU A 243 -16.64 -7.56 6.27
CA LEU A 243 -15.24 -7.84 6.54
C LEU A 243 -15.09 -8.23 8.04
N PRO A 244 -14.03 -8.95 8.42
CA PRO A 244 -13.92 -9.58 9.73
C PRO A 244 -13.81 -8.53 10.85
N PRO A 245 -14.07 -8.92 12.12
CA PRO A 245 -14.24 -7.96 13.21
C PRO A 245 -13.03 -7.04 13.36
N GLY A 246 -13.27 -5.73 13.31
CA GLY A 246 -12.28 -4.70 13.66
C GLY A 246 -11.71 -3.89 12.50
N VAL A 247 -12.03 -4.19 11.22
CA VAL A 247 -11.60 -3.38 10.06
C VAL A 247 -12.75 -3.10 9.11
N THR A 248 -12.96 -1.83 8.80
CA THR A 248 -13.89 -1.36 7.78
C THR A 248 -13.12 -0.86 6.58
N THR A 249 -13.65 -1.08 5.38
CA THR A 249 -13.04 -0.59 4.15
C THR A 249 -14.02 0.28 3.38
N LYS A 250 -13.57 1.45 2.95
CA LYS A 250 -14.31 2.33 2.04
C LYS A 250 -13.56 2.42 0.73
N VAL A 251 -14.32 2.48 -0.36
CA VAL A 251 -13.76 2.70 -1.70
C VAL A 251 -13.88 4.19 -2.02
N ASP A 252 -12.78 4.78 -2.47
CA ASP A 252 -12.75 6.15 -2.99
C ASP A 252 -11.95 6.18 -4.30
N ASP A 253 -12.68 6.21 -5.42
CA ASP A 253 -12.12 6.07 -6.77
C ASP A 253 -11.22 4.82 -6.87
N ASN A 254 -9.93 4.98 -7.20
CA ASN A 254 -8.97 3.87 -7.31
C ASN A 254 -8.22 3.58 -6.00
N ARG A 255 -8.84 3.86 -4.85
CA ARG A 255 -8.21 3.76 -3.52
C ARG A 255 -9.09 3.00 -2.55
N ILE A 256 -8.47 2.17 -1.72
CA ILE A 256 -9.10 1.53 -0.57
C ILE A 256 -8.66 2.25 0.70
N ILE A 257 -9.65 2.67 1.47
CA ILE A 257 -9.48 3.30 2.77
C ILE A 257 -9.78 2.24 3.81
N PHE A 258 -8.75 1.84 4.56
CA PHE A 258 -8.90 0.96 5.71
C PHE A 258 -9.08 1.82 6.96
N GLU A 259 -10.10 1.52 7.75
CA GLU A 259 -10.37 2.14 9.05
C GLU A 259 -10.58 1.00 10.05
N GLY A 260 -9.62 0.78 10.96
CA GLY A 260 -9.62 -0.42 11.79
C GLY A 260 -8.50 -0.49 12.81
N GLU A 261 -8.44 -1.58 13.56
CA GLU A 261 -7.35 -1.91 14.48
C GLU A 261 -5.98 -1.94 13.75
N PRO A 262 -4.90 -1.31 14.26
CA PRO A 262 -3.62 -1.16 13.56
C PRO A 262 -3.04 -2.47 13.03
N GLU A 263 -3.03 -3.54 13.82
CA GLU A 263 -2.51 -4.84 13.38
C GLU A 263 -3.41 -5.44 12.30
N ALA A 264 -4.74 -5.33 12.44
CA ALA A 264 -5.68 -5.79 11.45
C ALA A 264 -5.62 -4.99 10.14
N VAL A 265 -5.54 -3.67 10.22
CA VAL A 265 -5.33 -2.77 9.09
C VAL A 265 -3.99 -3.07 8.43
N ALA A 266 -2.93 -3.28 9.19
CA ALA A 266 -1.63 -3.69 8.65
C ALA A 266 -1.72 -5.05 7.94
N ARG A 267 -2.37 -6.06 8.53
CA ARG A 267 -2.58 -7.38 7.90
C ARG A 267 -3.33 -7.28 6.58
N TYR A 268 -4.48 -6.60 6.54
CA TYR A 268 -5.29 -6.47 5.32
C TYR A 268 -4.65 -5.57 4.28
N ARG A 269 -3.95 -4.51 4.71
CA ARG A 269 -3.15 -3.67 3.83
C ARG A 269 -2.00 -4.47 3.22
N SER A 270 -1.24 -5.24 4.00
CA SER A 270 -0.14 -6.07 3.50
C SER A 270 -0.64 -7.21 2.62
N PHE A 271 -1.81 -7.79 2.89
CA PHE A 271 -2.45 -8.72 1.98
C PHE A 271 -2.85 -8.03 0.67
N LEU A 272 -3.56 -6.91 0.74
CA LEU A 272 -3.97 -6.19 -0.46
C LEU A 272 -2.76 -5.69 -1.23
N GLU A 273 -1.71 -5.23 -0.55
CA GLU A 273 -0.41 -4.94 -1.12
C GLU A 273 0.19 -6.19 -1.76
N SER A 274 0.20 -7.38 -1.15
CA SER A 274 0.71 -8.59 -1.82
C SER A 274 -0.11 -9.03 -3.06
N VAL A 275 -1.40 -8.70 -3.11
CA VAL A 275 -2.30 -9.10 -4.21
C VAL A 275 -2.42 -8.01 -5.28
N ASP A 276 -2.23 -6.74 -4.91
CA ASP A 276 -2.22 -5.56 -5.79
C ASP A 276 -0.80 -5.20 -6.25
N LEU A 277 0.23 -5.65 -5.54
CA LEU A 277 1.57 -5.94 -6.04
C LEU A 277 1.47 -7.19 -6.92
N LYS A 278 0.78 -7.06 -8.05
CA LYS A 278 1.01 -8.00 -9.13
C LYS A 278 2.42 -7.75 -9.65
N ASP A 279 3.37 -8.54 -9.14
CA ASP A 279 4.72 -8.79 -9.61
C ASP A 279 5.23 -7.81 -10.69
N ARG A 280 6.22 -7.01 -10.28
CA ARG A 280 7.25 -6.48 -11.21
C ARG A 280 7.57 -7.62 -12.16
N ALA A 281 7.45 -7.34 -13.45
CA ALA A 281 7.37 -8.30 -14.54
C ALA A 281 8.03 -9.69 -14.29
N HIS A 282 7.43 -10.77 -14.76
CA HIS A 282 8.11 -12.07 -14.71
C HIS A 282 9.07 -12.20 -15.87
N LYS A 283 10.29 -12.67 -15.59
CA LYS A 283 11.14 -13.20 -16.63
C LYS A 283 10.63 -14.59 -16.98
N ILE A 284 10.03 -14.72 -18.16
CA ILE A 284 9.62 -16.00 -18.72
C ILE A 284 10.75 -16.44 -19.64
N SER A 285 11.40 -17.54 -19.27
CA SER A 285 12.48 -18.15 -20.05
C SER A 285 11.95 -19.35 -20.81
N PHE A 286 12.41 -19.52 -22.04
CA PHE A 286 12.06 -20.64 -22.90
C PHE A 286 13.33 -21.37 -23.32
N ARG A 287 13.27 -22.69 -23.44
CA ARG A 287 14.30 -23.52 -24.06
C ARG A 287 13.65 -24.47 -25.06
N VAL A 288 14.07 -24.39 -26.31
CA VAL A 288 13.60 -25.25 -27.40
C VAL A 288 14.61 -26.37 -27.58
N TRP A 289 14.24 -27.57 -27.17
CA TRP A 289 15.06 -28.78 -27.26
C TRP A 289 14.75 -29.55 -28.53
N GLN A 290 15.76 -29.88 -29.33
CA GLN A 290 15.64 -30.77 -30.49
C GLN A 290 16.32 -32.10 -30.16
N LEU A 291 15.58 -33.22 -30.26
CA LEU A 291 16.17 -34.56 -30.10
C LEU A 291 17.19 -34.85 -31.20
N ASN A 292 18.24 -35.59 -30.84
CA ASN A 292 19.23 -36.08 -31.80
C ASN A 292 18.59 -37.11 -32.75
N PRO A 293 19.06 -37.20 -34.02
CA PRO A 293 18.56 -38.21 -34.96
C PRO A 293 18.64 -39.62 -34.38
N GLY A 294 17.55 -40.38 -34.44
CA GLY A 294 17.45 -41.74 -33.89
C GLY A 294 17.00 -41.82 -32.43
N SER A 295 16.94 -40.71 -31.70
CA SER A 295 16.33 -40.65 -30.37
C SER A 295 14.81 -40.52 -30.49
N SER A 296 14.07 -41.46 -29.92
CA SER A 296 12.60 -41.41 -29.81
C SER A 296 12.20 -41.55 -28.35
N LEU A 297 12.35 -40.46 -27.60
CA LEU A 297 11.88 -40.35 -26.23
C LEU A 297 10.59 -39.55 -26.24
N ASP A 298 9.54 -40.03 -25.58
CA ASP A 298 8.34 -39.24 -25.35
C ASP A 298 8.60 -38.11 -24.33
N ILE A 299 7.64 -37.21 -24.20
CA ILE A 299 7.79 -36.02 -23.36
C ILE A 299 7.94 -36.36 -21.87
N ALA A 300 7.29 -37.43 -21.39
CA ALA A 300 7.33 -37.81 -19.98
C ALA A 300 8.70 -38.42 -19.63
N ALA A 301 9.19 -39.32 -20.48
CA ALA A 301 10.51 -39.91 -20.39
C ALA A 301 11.61 -38.84 -20.49
N PHE A 302 11.46 -37.88 -21.41
CA PHE A 302 12.42 -36.79 -21.56
C PHE A 302 12.41 -35.82 -20.37
N ALA A 303 11.22 -35.47 -19.84
CA ALA A 303 11.09 -34.60 -18.68
C ALA A 303 11.67 -35.24 -17.39
N ALA A 304 11.65 -36.56 -17.27
CA ALA A 304 12.22 -37.28 -16.13
C ALA A 304 13.76 -37.31 -16.11
N LEU A 305 14.44 -37.01 -17.22
CA LEU A 305 15.90 -36.95 -17.29
C LEU A 305 16.44 -35.70 -16.59
N ASP A 306 17.60 -35.83 -15.95
CA ASP A 306 18.39 -34.68 -15.49
C ASP A 306 19.04 -33.92 -16.66
N GLU A 307 19.56 -32.72 -16.40
CA GLU A 307 20.09 -31.82 -17.43
C GLU A 307 21.30 -32.41 -18.19
N ASN A 308 22.14 -33.19 -17.52
CA ASN A 308 23.31 -33.83 -18.14
C ASN A 308 22.88 -34.99 -19.06
N ALA A 309 21.90 -35.79 -18.63
CA ALA A 309 21.31 -36.84 -19.44
C ALA A 309 20.57 -36.28 -20.67
N ARG A 310 19.84 -35.16 -20.52
CA ARG A 310 19.18 -34.48 -21.65
C ARG A 310 20.18 -34.01 -22.71
N GLY A 311 21.32 -33.45 -22.29
CA GLY A 311 22.38 -33.00 -23.20
C GLY A 311 23.01 -34.11 -24.07
N LYS A 312 22.85 -35.38 -23.69
CA LYS A 312 23.34 -36.53 -24.48
C LYS A 312 22.38 -36.94 -25.60
N VAL A 313 21.09 -36.69 -25.42
CA VAL A 313 20.02 -37.17 -26.32
C VAL A 313 19.34 -36.05 -27.10
N ALA A 314 19.60 -34.79 -26.72
CA ALA A 314 19.01 -33.59 -27.31
C ALA A 314 19.98 -32.39 -27.26
N LYS A 315 19.70 -31.38 -28.07
CA LYS A 315 20.40 -30.08 -28.06
C LYS A 315 19.41 -28.92 -27.92
N ILE A 316 19.81 -27.85 -27.24
CA ILE A 316 19.04 -26.59 -27.21
C ILE A 316 19.31 -25.85 -28.52
N VAL A 317 18.27 -25.63 -29.32
CA VAL A 317 18.35 -24.88 -30.60
C VAL A 317 17.94 -23.43 -30.47
N SER A 318 17.23 -23.08 -29.41
CA SER A 318 16.81 -21.70 -29.14
C SER A 318 16.48 -21.52 -27.65
N ALA A 319 16.86 -20.38 -27.07
CA ALA A 319 16.62 -20.09 -25.65
C ALA A 319 16.18 -18.63 -25.38
N PRO A 320 15.05 -18.17 -25.96
CA PRO A 320 14.62 -16.80 -25.77
C PRO A 320 14.06 -16.57 -24.36
N ALA A 321 14.07 -15.32 -23.93
CA ALA A 321 13.41 -14.89 -22.70
C ALA A 321 12.66 -13.59 -22.92
N ILE A 322 11.56 -13.40 -22.19
CA ILE A 322 10.76 -12.18 -22.22
C ILE A 322 10.44 -11.74 -20.80
N ILE A 323 10.55 -10.44 -20.55
CA ILE A 323 10.07 -9.81 -19.33
C ILE A 323 8.61 -9.42 -19.60
N ALA A 324 7.68 -10.02 -18.88
CA ALA A 324 6.25 -9.89 -19.14
C ALA A 324 5.54 -9.37 -17.89
N LEU A 325 4.56 -8.48 -18.07
CA LEU A 325 3.74 -8.00 -16.96
C LEU A 325 2.53 -8.92 -16.73
N PRO A 326 2.09 -9.08 -15.47
CA PRO A 326 0.96 -9.95 -15.18
C PRO A 326 -0.33 -9.46 -15.86
N ASN A 327 -1.16 -10.39 -16.35
CA ASN A 327 -2.36 -10.15 -17.18
C ASN A 327 -2.10 -9.45 -18.53
N LYS A 328 -0.87 -9.03 -18.85
CA LYS A 328 -0.53 -8.46 -20.16
C LYS A 328 -0.14 -9.58 -21.12
N GLN A 329 -0.51 -9.42 -22.38
CA GLN A 329 -0.05 -10.31 -23.43
C GLN A 329 1.32 -9.86 -23.90
N SER A 330 2.27 -10.78 -23.87
CA SER A 330 3.65 -10.55 -24.28
C SER A 330 3.99 -11.57 -25.37
N ARG A 331 4.61 -11.10 -26.45
CA ARG A 331 4.95 -11.93 -27.61
C ARG A 331 6.44 -11.88 -27.88
N ILE A 332 7.01 -13.05 -28.15
CA ILE A 332 8.36 -13.19 -28.70
C ILE A 332 8.28 -14.00 -29.99
N ALA A 333 9.05 -13.61 -31.00
CA ALA A 333 9.16 -14.32 -32.26
C ALA A 333 10.63 -14.53 -32.59
N VAL A 334 10.95 -15.72 -33.08
CA VAL A 334 12.28 -16.10 -33.57
C VAL A 334 12.10 -16.50 -35.02
N ASP A 335 12.78 -15.78 -35.89
CA ASP A 335 12.79 -15.99 -37.34
C ASP A 335 14.24 -16.29 -37.76
N ASN A 336 14.46 -17.36 -38.51
CA ASN A 336 15.76 -17.75 -39.04
C ASN A 336 15.98 -17.32 -40.49
N ALA A 337 15.09 -16.50 -41.07
CA ALA A 337 15.30 -15.91 -42.38
C ALA A 337 16.45 -14.87 -42.34
N ASP A 338 17.62 -15.26 -42.83
CA ASP A 338 18.77 -14.37 -43.02
C ASP A 338 18.49 -13.49 -44.24
N SER A 339 18.09 -12.21 -44.04
CA SER A 339 17.62 -11.32 -45.12
C SER A 339 18.67 -11.02 -46.21
N GLU A 340 19.94 -11.37 -45.96
CA GLU A 340 21.06 -11.20 -46.89
C GLU A 340 21.40 -12.45 -47.72
N LYS A 341 20.85 -13.64 -47.38
CA LYS A 341 21.09 -14.88 -48.13
C LYS A 341 19.95 -15.16 -49.09
N THR A 342 20.28 -15.31 -50.37
CA THR A 342 19.34 -15.59 -51.46
C THR A 342 18.68 -16.97 -51.38
N ASP A 343 19.26 -17.90 -50.62
CA ASP A 343 18.69 -19.23 -50.38
C ASP A 343 18.32 -19.42 -48.90
N PRO A 344 17.05 -19.74 -48.58
CA PRO A 344 16.65 -20.03 -47.21
C PRO A 344 17.37 -21.29 -46.68
N PRO A 345 17.67 -21.36 -45.37
CA PRO A 345 18.29 -22.54 -44.78
C PRO A 345 17.48 -23.81 -45.08
N LYS A 346 18.17 -24.91 -45.41
CA LYS A 346 17.55 -26.19 -45.81
C LYS A 346 16.57 -26.73 -44.76
N GLU A 347 16.83 -26.47 -43.48
CA GLU A 347 15.89 -26.71 -42.39
C GLU A 347 15.80 -25.43 -41.54
N SER A 348 14.59 -24.92 -41.33
CA SER A 348 14.32 -23.75 -40.50
C SER A 348 13.22 -24.06 -39.49
N LEU A 349 13.33 -23.48 -38.29
CA LEU A 349 12.29 -23.56 -37.26
C LEU A 349 11.99 -22.14 -36.78
N ASP A 350 11.03 -21.52 -37.43
CA ASP A 350 10.56 -20.18 -37.10
C ASP A 350 9.35 -20.32 -36.19
N TYR A 351 9.27 -19.52 -35.14
CA TYR A 351 8.17 -19.65 -34.20
C TYR A 351 7.86 -18.34 -33.51
N SER A 352 6.61 -18.22 -33.07
CA SER A 352 6.19 -17.15 -32.19
C SER A 352 5.46 -17.70 -30.99
N ILE A 353 5.82 -17.19 -29.81
CA ILE A 353 5.22 -17.55 -28.54
C ILE A 353 4.58 -16.28 -28.00
N SER A 354 3.26 -16.27 -27.92
CA SER A 354 2.51 -15.30 -27.13
C SER A 354 2.15 -15.92 -25.80
N CYS A 355 2.37 -15.19 -24.72
CA CYS A 355 2.04 -15.66 -23.37
C CYS A 355 1.31 -14.56 -22.61
N ARG A 356 0.42 -15.00 -21.71
CA ARG A 356 -0.24 -14.17 -20.72
C ARG A 356 -0.29 -14.95 -19.43
N PHE A 357 0.21 -14.39 -18.34
CA PHE A 357 0.26 -15.07 -17.06
C PHE A 357 -0.52 -14.34 -15.97
N ASN A 358 -1.10 -15.15 -15.09
CA ASN A 358 -1.98 -14.74 -14.01
C ASN A 358 -1.50 -15.38 -12.71
N ASP A 359 -1.59 -14.68 -11.59
CA ASP A 359 -1.41 -15.30 -10.29
C ASP A 359 -2.53 -16.28 -9.99
N THR A 360 -2.23 -17.26 -9.14
CA THR A 360 -3.22 -18.20 -8.61
C THR A 360 -3.44 -17.94 -7.13
N ASP A 361 -4.47 -18.56 -6.55
CA ASP A 361 -4.75 -18.47 -5.11
C ASP A 361 -3.61 -19.05 -4.23
N SER A 362 -2.65 -19.76 -4.84
CA SER A 362 -1.42 -20.19 -4.18
C SER A 362 -0.27 -19.25 -4.58
N PRO A 363 0.40 -18.60 -3.61
CA PRO A 363 1.46 -17.63 -3.89
C PRO A 363 2.64 -18.25 -4.64
N ASP A 364 2.89 -19.55 -4.46
CA ASP A 364 3.99 -20.27 -5.10
C ASP A 364 3.72 -20.64 -6.56
N HIS A 365 2.50 -20.43 -7.05
CA HIS A 365 2.07 -20.90 -8.37
C HIS A 365 1.55 -19.77 -9.27
N LEU A 366 1.91 -19.86 -10.55
CA LEU A 366 1.45 -19.00 -11.63
C LEU A 366 0.62 -19.81 -12.62
N SER A 367 -0.45 -19.21 -13.14
CA SER A 367 -1.22 -19.75 -14.27
C SER A 367 -0.77 -19.04 -15.54
N ILE A 368 -0.15 -19.77 -16.47
CA ILE A 368 0.31 -19.22 -17.75
C ILE A 368 -0.56 -19.76 -18.87
N THR A 369 -1.09 -18.86 -19.70
CA THR A 369 -1.76 -19.20 -20.95
C THR A 369 -0.82 -18.88 -22.11
N PHE A 370 -0.61 -19.86 -22.98
CA PHE A 370 0.23 -19.76 -24.16
C PHE A 370 -0.61 -19.84 -25.44
N GLU A 371 -0.26 -19.01 -26.40
CA GLU A 371 -0.64 -19.12 -27.81
C GLU A 371 0.68 -19.23 -28.61
N ILE A 372 0.98 -20.45 -29.04
CA ILE A 372 2.23 -20.79 -29.73
C ILE A 372 1.91 -21.05 -31.19
N GLN A 373 2.64 -20.41 -32.08
CA GLN A 373 2.63 -20.71 -33.51
C GLN A 373 4.02 -21.15 -33.94
N VAL A 374 4.14 -22.34 -34.49
CA VAL A 374 5.38 -22.91 -34.99
C VAL A 374 5.27 -23.08 -36.50
N TYR A 375 6.25 -22.55 -37.22
CA TYR A 375 6.43 -22.63 -38.65
C TYR A 375 7.76 -23.33 -38.92
N GLY A 376 7.71 -24.61 -39.26
CA GLY A 376 8.89 -25.39 -39.59
C GLY A 376 9.00 -25.61 -41.09
N THR A 377 10.21 -25.51 -41.64
CA THR A 377 10.54 -26.09 -42.94
C THR A 377 11.48 -27.25 -42.70
N SER A 378 11.06 -28.47 -43.04
CA SER A 378 11.88 -29.69 -42.92
C SER A 378 12.05 -30.34 -44.29
N VAL A 379 13.18 -30.97 -44.56
CA VAL A 379 13.40 -31.70 -45.81
C VAL A 379 13.12 -33.18 -45.58
N ILE A 380 12.02 -33.67 -46.14
CA ILE A 380 11.66 -35.09 -46.07
C ILE A 380 11.85 -35.66 -47.47
N HIS A 381 12.74 -36.64 -47.63
CA HIS A 381 13.11 -37.25 -48.92
C HIS A 381 13.52 -36.24 -50.00
N GLY A 382 14.29 -35.21 -49.63
CA GLY A 382 14.79 -34.20 -50.57
C GLY A 382 13.76 -33.12 -50.98
N LYS A 383 12.55 -33.16 -50.44
CA LYS A 383 11.51 -32.14 -50.69
C LYS A 383 11.27 -31.29 -49.44
N PRO A 384 11.19 -29.95 -49.55
CA PRO A 384 10.84 -29.08 -48.44
C PRO A 384 9.36 -29.26 -48.10
N LEU A 385 9.08 -29.68 -46.86
CA LEU A 385 7.76 -29.71 -46.27
C LEU A 385 7.63 -28.54 -45.29
N LYS A 386 6.73 -27.61 -45.60
CA LYS A 386 6.33 -26.56 -44.66
C LYS A 386 5.27 -27.12 -43.72
N THR A 387 5.49 -26.96 -42.42
CA THR A 387 4.55 -27.39 -41.39
C THR A 387 4.19 -26.20 -40.53
N THR A 388 2.89 -25.96 -40.36
CA THR A 388 2.35 -24.97 -39.43
C THR A 388 1.60 -25.70 -38.32
N LYS A 389 1.93 -25.38 -37.07
CA LYS A 389 1.24 -25.90 -35.89
C LYS A 389 0.91 -24.74 -34.96
N ALA A 390 -0.31 -24.74 -34.44
CA ALA A 390 -0.74 -23.80 -33.41
C ALA A 390 -1.12 -24.57 -32.14
N TYR A 391 -0.68 -24.08 -30.99
CA TYR A 391 -0.99 -24.67 -29.68
C TYR A 391 -1.52 -23.59 -28.76
N ASN A 392 -2.68 -23.85 -28.18
CA ASN A 392 -3.25 -23.03 -27.13
C ASN A 392 -3.30 -23.89 -25.87
N THR A 393 -2.54 -23.52 -24.85
CA THR A 393 -2.49 -24.29 -23.61
C THR A 393 -2.48 -23.37 -22.40
N ARG A 394 -3.07 -23.85 -21.30
CA ARG A 394 -3.00 -23.21 -19.99
C ARG A 394 -2.38 -24.18 -19.02
N ILE A 395 -1.34 -23.74 -18.34
CA ILE A 395 -0.64 -24.53 -17.34
C ILE A 395 -0.57 -23.78 -16.02
N LYS A 396 -0.52 -24.54 -14.93
CA LYS A 396 -0.16 -24.03 -13.61
C LYS A 396 1.28 -24.44 -13.35
N VAL A 397 2.16 -23.47 -13.17
CA VAL A 397 3.59 -23.69 -12.91
C VAL A 397 3.93 -23.21 -11.51
N LYS A 398 4.82 -23.92 -10.83
CA LYS A 398 5.43 -23.43 -9.61
C LYS A 398 6.54 -22.43 -9.98
N ARG A 399 6.64 -21.34 -9.22
CA ARG A 399 7.67 -20.32 -9.47
C ARG A 399 9.06 -20.94 -9.36
N ASN A 400 9.97 -20.49 -10.22
CA ASN A 400 11.36 -20.98 -10.29
C ASN A 400 11.53 -22.45 -10.68
N GLU A 401 10.48 -23.14 -11.13
CA GLU A 401 10.58 -24.51 -11.63
C GLU A 401 10.39 -24.58 -13.14
N TRP A 402 11.17 -25.44 -13.79
CA TRP A 402 11.04 -25.71 -15.22
C TRP A 402 9.89 -26.67 -15.47
N VAL A 403 9.06 -26.35 -16.46
CA VAL A 403 7.96 -27.19 -16.91
C VAL A 403 8.12 -27.47 -18.40
N MET A 404 7.94 -28.73 -18.78
CA MET A 404 8.05 -29.19 -20.16
C MET A 404 6.68 -29.15 -20.85
N LEU A 405 6.66 -28.63 -22.08
CA LEU A 405 5.48 -28.51 -22.93
C LEU A 405 5.73 -29.18 -24.29
N PRO A 406 4.71 -29.81 -24.88
CA PRO A 406 4.80 -30.28 -26.25
C PRO A 406 4.89 -29.07 -27.19
N PHE A 407 5.90 -29.03 -28.07
CA PHE A 407 6.16 -27.88 -28.95
C PHE A 407 6.03 -28.23 -30.42
N TYR A 408 6.55 -29.38 -30.86
CA TYR A 408 6.40 -29.84 -32.24
C TYR A 408 6.58 -31.35 -32.38
N GLN A 409 5.70 -31.97 -33.17
CA GLN A 409 5.84 -33.36 -33.64
C GLN A 409 6.10 -33.34 -35.16
N GLY A 410 7.37 -33.34 -35.55
CA GLY A 410 7.83 -33.63 -36.92
C GLY A 410 8.92 -34.71 -36.89
N ALA A 411 9.77 -34.81 -37.92
CA ALA A 411 10.81 -35.85 -38.02
C ALA A 411 11.80 -35.85 -36.82
N ASN A 412 12.06 -34.68 -36.23
CA ASN A 412 12.73 -34.55 -34.95
C ASN A 412 11.72 -33.97 -33.94
N LEU A 413 11.52 -34.63 -32.81
CA LEU A 413 10.67 -34.14 -31.72
C LEU A 413 11.30 -32.89 -31.13
N VAL A 414 10.48 -31.85 -30.96
CA VAL A 414 10.90 -30.60 -30.32
C VAL A 414 10.06 -30.39 -29.08
N TYR A 415 10.75 -30.15 -27.95
CA TYR A 415 10.13 -29.87 -26.66
C TYR A 415 10.41 -28.42 -26.25
N LEU A 416 9.42 -27.79 -25.63
CA LEU A 416 9.55 -26.45 -25.05
C LEU A 416 9.62 -26.57 -23.55
N GLU A 417 10.75 -26.20 -22.98
CA GLU A 417 10.88 -26.00 -21.54
C GLU A 417 10.57 -24.54 -21.22
N THR A 418 9.78 -24.28 -20.18
CA THR A 418 9.49 -22.92 -19.73
C THR A 418 9.66 -22.79 -18.23
N GLN A 419 10.17 -21.64 -17.80
CA GLN A 419 10.30 -21.28 -16.40
C GLN A 419 9.87 -19.82 -16.23
N ALA A 420 9.10 -19.57 -15.17
CA ALA A 420 8.75 -18.22 -14.75
C ALA A 420 9.48 -17.90 -13.44
N VAL A 421 10.27 -16.83 -13.48
CA VAL A 421 11.03 -16.30 -12.35
C VAL A 421 10.60 -14.86 -12.14
N SER A 422 10.34 -14.48 -10.89
CA SER A 422 10.09 -13.08 -10.54
C SER A 422 11.30 -12.24 -10.98
N HIS A 423 11.11 -11.22 -11.81
CA HIS A 423 12.21 -10.35 -12.20
C HIS A 423 12.51 -9.38 -11.07
N THR A 424 13.68 -9.56 -10.48
CA THR A 424 14.34 -8.55 -9.65
C THR A 424 15.30 -7.80 -10.56
N ASP A 425 15.17 -6.46 -10.63
CA ASP A 425 16.14 -5.59 -11.32
C ASP A 425 17.56 -5.79 -10.79
#